data_AF-V4QM71-F1
#
_entry.id   AF-V4QM71-F1
#
_cell.length_a   1.000
_cell.length_b   1.000
_cell.length_c   1.000
_cell.angle_alpha   90.00
_cell.angle_beta   90.00
_cell.angle_gamma   90.00
#
_symmetry.space_group_name_H-M   'P 1'
#
loop_
_entity.id
_entity.type
_entity.pdbx_description
1 polymer ?
#
loop_
_entity_poly.entity_id
_entity_poly.type
_entity_poly.pdbx_seq_one_letter_code
_entity_poly.pdbx_strand_id
1 'polypeptide(L)'
;MKINPFVIITLATTHLLIAAVAYRMAVTRGWDDTIVLPDQPTTHFDKVLDGDTVVIDGVAIHIRGLDAPELGPWAKCWAEAMAARQSMKVLENELRGHDYRMVERRVDKDGKVSARFVAEAKYDISDPMKVYEAGAAVDGRWDWCGTTVKLTPGTDQPTRAPNLWWPSGDVYDPRAAD
;
A
#
# COMPACT_ATOMS: atom_id res chain seq x y z
N MET A 1 -28.10 -55.84 29.06
CA MET A 1 -27.81 -55.45 27.66
C MET A 1 -26.34 -55.01 27.61
N LYS A 2 -25.45 -55.78 26.96
CA LYS A 2 -24.01 -55.44 26.88
C LYS A 2 -23.79 -54.54 25.66
N ILE A 3 -23.36 -53.30 25.87
CA ILE A 3 -23.06 -52.36 24.79
C ILE A 3 -21.74 -52.82 24.14
N ASN A 4 -21.75 -52.96 22.81
CA ASN A 4 -20.59 -53.41 22.06
C ASN A 4 -19.50 -52.32 22.06
N PRO A 5 -18.29 -52.59 22.58
CA PRO A 5 -17.22 -51.60 22.67
C PRO A 5 -16.82 -51.00 21.31
N PHE A 6 -17.03 -51.74 20.21
CA PHE A 6 -16.80 -51.20 18.86
C PHE A 6 -17.70 -50.00 18.53
N VAL A 7 -18.95 -49.99 18.99
CA VAL A 7 -19.88 -48.87 18.73
C VAL A 7 -19.40 -47.60 19.43
N ILE A 8 -18.88 -47.74 20.65
CA ILE A 8 -18.35 -46.62 21.45
C ILE A 8 -17.09 -46.02 20.80
N ILE A 9 -16.17 -46.87 20.33
CA ILE A 9 -14.93 -46.42 19.69
C ILE A 9 -15.21 -45.69 18.38
N THR A 10 -16.15 -46.18 17.56
CA THR A 10 -16.48 -45.57 16.27
C THR A 10 -17.20 -44.20 16.44
N LEU A 11 -18.01 -44.06 17.49
CA LEU A 11 -18.60 -42.77 17.87
C LEU A 11 -17.55 -41.78 18.38
N ALA A 12 -16.59 -42.22 19.21
CA ALA A 12 -15.55 -41.33 19.72
C ALA A 12 -14.62 -40.83 18.62
N THR A 13 -14.23 -41.68 17.67
CA THR A 13 -13.32 -41.29 16.57
C THR A 13 -13.98 -40.34 15.57
N THR A 14 -15.27 -40.52 15.29
CA THR A 14 -16.03 -39.59 14.42
C THR A 14 -16.15 -38.19 15.03
N HIS A 15 -16.36 -38.07 16.35
CA HIS A 15 -16.40 -36.77 17.02
C HIS A 15 -15.04 -36.07 17.02
N LEU A 16 -13.95 -36.81 17.22
CA LEU A 16 -12.58 -36.28 17.13
C LEU A 16 -12.23 -35.79 15.73
N LEU A 17 -12.64 -36.52 14.69
CA LEU A 17 -12.43 -36.12 13.29
C LEU A 17 -13.21 -34.86 12.93
N ILE A 18 -14.48 -34.77 13.33
CA ILE A 18 -15.31 -33.58 13.10
C ILE A 18 -14.71 -32.37 13.82
N ALA A 19 -14.29 -32.51 15.07
CA ALA A 19 -13.66 -31.45 15.84
C ALA A 19 -12.33 -30.98 15.21
N ALA A 20 -11.50 -31.91 14.72
CA ALA A 20 -10.23 -31.58 14.07
C ALA A 20 -10.43 -30.85 12.73
N VAL A 21 -11.44 -31.24 11.94
CA VAL A 21 -11.79 -30.56 10.68
C VAL A 21 -12.36 -29.17 10.96
N ALA A 22 -13.26 -29.02 11.93
CA ALA A 22 -13.81 -27.73 12.33
C ALA A 22 -12.72 -26.78 12.87
N TYR A 23 -11.81 -27.29 13.70
CA TYR A 23 -10.67 -26.53 14.20
C TYR A 23 -9.74 -26.09 13.07
N ARG A 24 -9.40 -26.98 12.12
CA ARG A 24 -8.60 -26.59 10.96
C ARG A 24 -9.30 -25.54 10.10
N MET A 25 -10.60 -25.67 9.84
CA MET A 25 -11.35 -24.66 9.08
C MET A 25 -11.39 -23.31 9.79
N ALA A 26 -11.50 -23.28 11.11
CA ALA A 26 -11.47 -22.06 11.91
C ALA A 26 -10.08 -21.40 11.92
N VAL A 27 -9.00 -22.19 11.97
CA VAL A 27 -7.62 -21.67 11.97
C VAL A 27 -7.17 -21.24 10.56
N THR A 28 -7.69 -21.86 9.49
CA THR A 28 -7.34 -21.49 8.10
C THR A 28 -8.16 -20.31 7.57
N ARG A 29 -9.31 -20.00 8.15
CA ARG A 29 -9.91 -18.67 8.02
C ARG A 29 -9.09 -17.73 8.89
N GLY A 30 -7.90 -17.38 8.41
CA GLY A 30 -7.22 -16.19 8.90
C GLY A 30 -8.25 -15.07 8.88
N TRP A 31 -8.50 -14.50 10.05
CA TRP A 31 -9.25 -13.26 10.13
C TRP A 31 -8.39 -12.26 9.37
N ASP A 32 -8.75 -12.03 8.11
CA ASP A 32 -8.33 -10.82 7.44
C ASP A 32 -9.02 -9.72 8.24
N ASP A 33 -8.34 -9.18 9.25
CA ASP A 33 -8.84 -8.18 10.21
C ASP A 33 -9.14 -6.83 9.51
N THR A 34 -9.29 -6.86 8.20
CA THR A 34 -9.52 -5.74 7.32
C THR A 34 -11.02 -5.58 7.06
N ILE A 35 -11.61 -4.51 7.57
CA ILE A 35 -13.02 -4.20 7.32
C ILE A 35 -13.14 -3.40 6.03
N VAL A 36 -13.92 -3.91 5.05
CA VAL A 36 -14.26 -3.15 3.84
C VAL A 36 -15.45 -2.24 4.14
N LEU A 37 -15.27 -0.94 3.92
CA LEU A 37 -16.28 0.09 4.14
C LEU A 37 -16.96 0.49 2.82
N PRO A 38 -18.22 0.96 2.87
CA PRO A 38 -18.93 1.38 1.67
C PRO A 38 -18.23 2.56 0.97
N ASP A 39 -18.42 2.66 -0.35
CA ASP A 39 -17.92 3.77 -1.14
C ASP A 39 -18.48 5.10 -0.63
N GLN A 40 -17.62 6.13 -0.59
CA GLN A 40 -18.00 7.47 -0.13
C GLN A 40 -17.57 8.51 -1.17
N PRO A 41 -18.49 9.35 -1.68
CA PRO A 41 -18.09 10.51 -2.45
C PRO A 41 -17.18 11.41 -1.59
N THR A 42 -16.08 11.87 -2.14
CA THR A 42 -15.10 12.71 -1.47
C THR A 42 -15.14 14.09 -2.11
N THR A 43 -15.92 14.99 -1.52
CA THR A 43 -16.07 16.37 -2.00
C THR A 43 -15.05 17.32 -1.38
N HIS A 44 -14.30 16.86 -0.37
CA HIS A 44 -13.26 17.65 0.29
C HIS A 44 -12.13 16.75 0.81
N PHE A 45 -10.95 17.34 0.96
CA PHE A 45 -9.84 16.81 1.72
C PHE A 45 -9.28 17.93 2.61
N ASP A 46 -8.83 17.59 3.82
CA ASP A 46 -8.34 18.58 4.78
C ASP A 46 -6.92 19.02 4.41
N LYS A 47 -6.06 18.06 4.10
CA LYS A 47 -4.67 18.26 3.68
C LYS A 47 -4.07 16.97 3.11
N VAL A 48 -2.97 17.14 2.40
CA VAL A 48 -2.08 16.04 2.00
C VAL A 48 -0.94 15.96 3.02
N LEU A 49 -0.66 14.76 3.54
CA LEU A 49 0.43 14.55 4.50
C LEU A 49 1.76 14.28 3.81
N ASP A 50 1.74 13.46 2.77
CA ASP A 50 2.88 13.07 1.93
C ASP A 50 2.34 12.66 0.54
N GLY A 51 3.16 11.99 -0.28
CA GLY A 51 2.78 11.61 -1.63
C GLY A 51 1.80 10.45 -1.77
N ASP A 52 1.43 9.76 -0.69
CA ASP A 52 0.48 8.65 -0.74
C ASP A 52 -0.59 8.71 0.36
N THR A 53 -0.55 9.73 1.21
CA THR A 53 -1.43 9.84 2.37
C THR A 53 -2.17 11.18 2.40
N VAL A 54 -3.49 11.11 2.51
CA VAL A 54 -4.39 12.26 2.61
C VAL A 54 -5.12 12.27 3.95
N VAL A 55 -5.53 13.44 4.42
CA VAL A 55 -6.37 13.57 5.62
C VAL A 55 -7.77 14.03 5.19
N ILE A 56 -8.77 13.27 5.60
CA ILE A 56 -10.19 13.56 5.36
C ILE A 56 -10.93 13.37 6.68
N ASP A 57 -11.64 14.40 7.11
CA ASP A 57 -12.37 14.45 8.38
C ASP A 57 -11.47 14.08 9.59
N GLY A 58 -10.23 14.54 9.56
CA GLY A 58 -9.23 14.26 10.61
C GLY A 58 -8.65 12.84 10.62
N VAL A 59 -9.01 12.00 9.65
CA VAL A 59 -8.48 10.63 9.49
C VAL A 59 -7.42 10.61 8.40
N ALA A 60 -6.23 10.09 8.71
CA ALA A 60 -5.20 9.82 7.72
C ALA A 60 -5.57 8.55 6.93
N ILE A 61 -5.60 8.67 5.61
CA ILE A 61 -6.00 7.63 4.68
C ILE A 61 -4.88 7.44 3.67
N HIS A 62 -4.32 6.23 3.65
CA HIS A 62 -3.28 5.85 2.71
C HIS A 62 -3.88 5.39 1.39
N ILE A 63 -3.31 5.83 0.27
CA ILE A 63 -3.72 5.50 -1.09
C ILE A 63 -3.23 4.10 -1.40
N ARG A 64 -4.16 3.17 -1.62
CA ARG A 64 -3.82 1.75 -1.85
C ARG A 64 -3.06 1.57 -3.17
N GLY A 65 -2.04 0.72 -3.14
CA GLY A 65 -1.24 0.36 -4.31
C GLY A 65 -0.29 1.47 -4.77
N LEU A 66 0.03 2.39 -3.86
CA LEU A 66 0.97 3.49 -4.04
C LEU A 66 1.84 3.58 -2.80
N ASP A 67 3.14 3.72 -2.99
CA ASP A 67 4.09 4.11 -1.94
C ASP A 67 4.85 5.34 -2.45
N ALA A 68 4.93 6.38 -1.64
CA ALA A 68 5.57 7.64 -1.99
C ALA A 68 6.85 7.86 -1.16
N PRO A 69 7.77 8.73 -1.63
CA PRO A 69 8.93 9.09 -0.84
C PRO A 69 8.51 9.82 0.45
N GLU A 70 9.20 9.52 1.54
CA GLU A 70 8.89 10.04 2.88
C GLU A 70 9.43 11.47 3.10
N LEU A 71 8.68 12.31 3.84
CA LEU A 71 9.08 13.70 4.11
C LEU A 71 10.08 13.82 5.27
N GLY A 72 11.00 14.77 5.15
CA GLY A 72 11.76 15.35 6.27
C GLY A 72 12.42 14.29 7.19
N PRO A 73 12.07 14.26 8.49
CA PRO A 73 12.72 13.37 9.47
C PRO A 73 12.36 11.88 9.29
N TRP A 74 11.39 11.55 8.45
CA TRP A 74 10.98 10.18 8.16
C TRP A 74 11.68 9.62 6.92
N ALA A 75 12.29 10.48 6.10
CA ALA A 75 13.14 10.06 4.99
C ALA A 75 14.41 9.37 5.48
N LYS A 76 14.80 8.28 4.82
CA LYS A 76 16.07 7.58 5.08
C LYS A 76 17.27 8.33 4.49
N CYS A 77 17.06 9.16 3.47
CA CYS A 77 18.10 9.94 2.82
C CYS A 77 17.57 11.27 2.27
N TRP A 78 18.48 12.19 1.96
CA TRP A 78 18.16 13.52 1.42
C TRP A 78 17.43 13.48 0.07
N ALA A 79 17.80 12.52 -0.80
CA ALA A 79 17.17 12.38 -2.11
C ALA A 79 15.68 12.03 -1.98
N GLU A 80 15.33 11.09 -1.10
CA GLU A 80 13.95 10.75 -0.75
C GLU A 80 13.21 11.98 -0.20
N ALA A 81 13.79 12.70 0.77
CA ALA A 81 13.17 13.88 1.35
C ALA A 81 12.85 14.99 0.32
N MET A 82 13.70 15.15 -0.70
CA MET A 82 13.47 16.10 -1.79
C MET A 82 12.38 15.62 -2.75
N ALA A 83 12.41 14.33 -3.13
CA ALA A 83 11.38 13.72 -3.97
C ALA A 83 10.00 13.75 -3.30
N ALA A 84 9.95 13.55 -1.98
CA ALA A 84 8.72 13.55 -1.19
C ALA A 84 7.95 14.86 -1.31
N ARG A 85 8.64 16.02 -1.31
CA ARG A 85 8.00 17.33 -1.49
C ARG A 85 7.38 17.49 -2.87
N GLN A 86 8.03 16.95 -3.90
CA GLN A 86 7.49 16.97 -5.25
C GLN A 86 6.29 16.05 -5.35
N SER A 87 6.38 14.84 -4.79
CA SER A 87 5.28 13.89 -4.76
C SER A 87 4.03 14.44 -4.08
N MET A 88 4.19 15.03 -2.88
CA MET A 88 3.12 15.69 -2.15
C MET A 88 2.42 16.78 -2.99
N LYS A 89 3.19 17.59 -3.74
CA LYS A 89 2.62 18.62 -4.64
C LYS A 89 1.85 18.03 -5.81
N VAL A 90 2.32 16.92 -6.40
CA VAL A 90 1.61 16.24 -7.47
C VAL A 90 0.28 15.73 -6.94
N LEU A 91 0.28 15.07 -5.78
CA LEU A 91 -0.96 14.59 -5.15
C LEU A 91 -1.92 15.73 -4.81
N GLU A 92 -1.43 16.84 -4.24
CA GLU A 92 -2.24 18.03 -3.99
C GLU A 92 -2.89 18.59 -5.27
N ASN A 93 -2.13 18.64 -6.36
CA ASN A 93 -2.64 19.16 -7.63
C ASN A 93 -3.70 18.24 -8.24
N GLU A 94 -3.48 16.92 -8.20
CA GLU A 94 -4.48 15.93 -8.62
C GLU A 94 -5.77 16.09 -7.82
N LEU A 95 -5.68 16.13 -6.49
CA LEU A 95 -6.84 16.28 -5.60
C LEU A 95 -7.59 17.60 -5.78
N ARG A 96 -6.91 18.71 -6.11
CA ARG A 96 -7.56 20.00 -6.39
C ARG A 96 -8.16 20.08 -7.78
N GLY A 97 -7.68 19.28 -8.72
CA GLY A 97 -8.11 19.31 -10.11
C GLY A 97 -9.40 18.52 -10.39
N HIS A 98 -9.79 17.62 -9.49
CA HIS A 98 -10.82 16.62 -9.75
C HIS A 98 -11.65 16.28 -8.52
N ASP A 99 -12.92 15.92 -8.75
CA ASP A 99 -13.77 15.29 -7.75
C ASP A 99 -13.48 13.80 -7.69
N TYR A 100 -13.22 13.27 -6.49
CA TYR A 100 -12.90 11.87 -6.27
C TYR A 100 -13.98 11.16 -5.46
N ARG A 101 -14.07 9.85 -5.67
CA ARG A 101 -14.80 8.94 -4.80
C ARG A 101 -13.82 7.98 -4.15
N MET A 102 -13.93 7.85 -2.85
CA MET A 102 -13.23 6.83 -2.10
C MET A 102 -13.92 5.48 -2.29
N VAL A 103 -13.20 4.50 -2.82
CA VAL A 103 -13.68 3.14 -3.07
C VAL A 103 -12.73 2.13 -2.45
N GLU A 104 -13.24 0.91 -2.21
CA GLU A 104 -12.47 -0.17 -1.57
C GLU A 104 -11.75 0.26 -0.27
N ARG A 105 -12.42 1.10 0.53
CA ARG A 105 -11.90 1.59 1.80
C ARG A 105 -11.74 0.43 2.78
N ARG A 106 -10.58 0.35 3.42
CA ARG A 106 -10.14 -0.71 4.32
C ARG A 106 -9.65 -0.11 5.62
N VAL A 107 -9.93 -0.76 6.74
CA VAL A 107 -9.38 -0.45 8.05
C VAL A 107 -8.72 -1.69 8.60
N ASP A 108 -7.44 -1.62 8.97
CA ASP A 108 -6.71 -2.74 9.57
C ASP A 108 -6.94 -2.84 11.09
N LYS A 109 -6.41 -3.91 11.70
CA LYS A 109 -6.49 -4.15 13.15
C LYS A 109 -5.87 -3.05 14.03
N ASP A 110 -4.94 -2.27 13.47
CA ASP A 110 -4.24 -1.20 14.16
C ASP A 110 -4.94 0.16 13.94
N GLY A 111 -6.10 0.15 13.26
CA GLY A 111 -6.90 1.32 12.96
C GLY A 111 -6.41 2.15 11.78
N LYS A 112 -5.43 1.66 11.00
CA LYS A 112 -4.93 2.35 9.82
C LYS A 112 -5.94 2.22 8.70
N VAL A 113 -6.21 3.35 8.04
CA VAL A 113 -7.19 3.41 6.96
C VAL A 113 -6.47 3.48 5.63
N SER A 114 -6.91 2.69 4.67
CA SER A 114 -6.44 2.76 3.29
C SER A 114 -7.60 2.70 2.31
N ALA A 115 -7.49 3.39 1.18
CA ALA A 115 -8.54 3.37 0.16
C ALA A 115 -7.99 3.61 -1.24
N ARG A 116 -8.81 3.32 -2.26
CA ARG A 116 -8.57 3.79 -3.63
C ARG A 116 -9.37 5.06 -3.83
N PHE A 117 -8.83 6.00 -4.60
CA PHE A 117 -9.52 7.24 -4.95
C PHE A 117 -9.73 7.25 -6.45
N VAL A 118 -10.99 7.23 -6.88
CA VAL A 118 -11.36 7.16 -8.29
C VAL A 118 -12.03 8.46 -8.69
N ALA A 119 -11.44 9.17 -9.65
CA ALA A 119 -12.02 10.39 -10.21
C ALA A 119 -13.30 10.08 -11.00
N GLU A 120 -14.16 11.07 -11.23
CA GLU A 120 -15.34 10.91 -12.11
C GLU A 120 -14.97 10.43 -13.52
N ALA A 121 -13.80 10.84 -14.02
CA ALA A 121 -13.22 10.38 -15.29
C ALA A 121 -12.80 8.89 -15.28
N LYS A 122 -13.09 8.16 -14.18
CA LYS A 122 -12.86 6.72 -13.98
C LYS A 122 -11.40 6.27 -13.96
N TYR A 123 -10.47 7.17 -13.66
CA TYR A 123 -9.09 6.79 -13.36
C TYR A 123 -8.83 6.80 -11.85
N ASP A 124 -7.88 5.99 -11.42
CA ASP A 124 -7.43 5.90 -10.03
C ASP A 124 -6.34 6.95 -9.78
N ILE A 125 -6.40 7.71 -8.69
CA ILE A 125 -5.38 8.73 -8.39
C ILE A 125 -3.97 8.16 -8.32
N SER A 126 -3.81 6.87 -8.01
CA SER A 126 -2.52 6.22 -8.01
C SER A 126 -1.90 6.15 -9.42
N ASP A 127 -2.71 6.20 -10.48
CA ASP A 127 -2.24 6.13 -11.87
C ASP A 127 -1.42 7.37 -12.29
N PRO A 128 -1.91 8.62 -12.20
CA PRO A 128 -1.08 9.79 -12.48
C PRO A 128 0.10 9.89 -11.52
N MET A 129 -0.05 9.49 -10.25
CA MET A 129 1.08 9.47 -9.31
C MET A 129 2.21 8.55 -9.77
N LYS A 130 1.88 7.38 -10.34
CA LYS A 130 2.85 6.46 -10.96
C LYS A 130 3.43 7.03 -12.26
N VAL A 131 2.59 7.62 -13.11
CA VAL A 131 2.99 8.18 -14.42
C VAL A 131 3.93 9.37 -14.25
N TYR A 132 3.67 10.23 -13.28
CA TYR A 132 4.49 11.41 -12.96
C TYR A 132 5.66 11.10 -12.04
N GLU A 133 5.96 9.83 -11.82
CA GLU A 133 7.12 9.43 -11.02
C GLU A 133 7.06 9.95 -9.57
N ALA A 134 5.85 10.25 -9.09
CA ALA A 134 5.57 10.76 -7.76
C ALA A 134 5.35 9.61 -6.75
N GLY A 135 5.04 8.40 -7.19
CA GLY A 135 4.97 7.23 -6.32
C GLY A 135 5.24 5.93 -7.06
N ALA A 136 5.61 4.89 -6.31
CA ALA A 136 5.86 3.56 -6.81
C ALA A 136 4.60 2.69 -6.72
N ALA A 137 4.40 1.81 -7.71
CA ALA A 137 3.34 0.82 -7.69
C ALA A 137 3.78 -0.41 -6.89
N VAL A 138 3.34 -0.53 -5.64
CA VAL A 138 3.74 -1.62 -4.74
C VAL A 138 2.58 -2.07 -3.83
N ASP A 139 2.63 -3.32 -3.40
CA ASP A 139 1.76 -3.88 -2.34
C ASP A 139 2.39 -3.74 -0.93
N GLY A 140 3.48 -2.97 -0.82
CA GLY A 140 4.29 -2.82 0.40
C GLY A 140 5.04 -1.50 0.39
N ARG A 141 6.27 -1.47 0.91
CA ARG A 141 7.10 -0.25 0.90
C ARG A 141 8.17 -0.28 -0.19
N TRP A 142 8.38 0.85 -0.85
CA TRP A 142 9.49 1.03 -1.78
C TRP A 142 10.73 1.54 -1.04
N ASP A 143 11.92 1.12 -1.47
CA ASP A 143 13.16 1.61 -0.89
C ASP A 143 13.74 2.76 -1.71
N TRP A 144 13.26 3.97 -1.45
CA TRP A 144 13.65 5.20 -2.14
C TRP A 144 15.14 5.55 -2.00
N CYS A 145 15.82 4.98 -1.00
CA CYS A 145 17.24 5.19 -0.73
C CYS A 145 18.09 3.95 -0.99
N GLY A 146 17.52 2.88 -1.52
CA GLY A 146 18.21 1.62 -1.78
C GLY A 146 19.30 1.76 -2.83
N THR A 147 20.50 1.24 -2.53
CA THR A 147 21.74 1.53 -3.28
C THR A 147 22.00 0.67 -4.52
N THR A 148 21.09 -0.22 -4.94
CA THR A 148 21.29 -1.01 -6.16
C THR A 148 19.97 -1.37 -6.86
N VAL A 149 19.43 -0.44 -7.64
CA VAL A 149 18.88 -0.88 -8.92
C VAL A 149 20.11 -1.26 -9.74
N LYS A 150 20.42 -2.55 -9.86
CA LYS A 150 21.29 -2.99 -10.96
C LYS A 150 20.52 -2.69 -12.23
N LEU A 151 20.71 -1.50 -12.77
CA LEU A 151 20.33 -1.13 -14.13
C LEU A 151 21.26 -1.93 -15.07
N THR A 152 21.07 -3.25 -15.10
CA THR A 152 21.73 -4.10 -16.07
C THR A 152 21.00 -3.85 -17.40
N PRO A 153 21.67 -3.38 -18.46
CA PRO A 153 21.03 -3.27 -19.76
C PRO A 153 20.71 -4.70 -20.25
N GLY A 154 19.42 -5.08 -20.24
CA GLY A 154 18.93 -6.43 -20.51
C GLY A 154 18.97 -7.32 -19.26
N THR A 155 17.97 -8.13 -18.91
CA THR A 155 16.85 -8.69 -19.70
C THR A 155 15.55 -8.82 -18.91
N ASP A 156 15.45 -8.30 -17.69
CA ASP A 156 14.18 -8.27 -16.94
C ASP A 156 14.10 -6.96 -16.13
N GLN A 157 13.58 -5.91 -16.76
CA GLN A 157 13.30 -4.64 -16.08
C GLN A 157 12.08 -4.79 -15.17
N PRO A 158 12.08 -4.23 -13.93
CA PRO A 158 10.84 -3.74 -13.36
C PRO A 158 10.31 -2.66 -14.31
N THR A 159 9.12 -2.89 -14.88
CA THR A 159 8.60 -2.17 -16.06
C THR A 159 8.25 -0.70 -15.87
N ARG A 160 8.62 -0.06 -14.75
CA ARG A 160 8.63 1.40 -14.49
C ARG A 160 9.08 1.64 -13.06
N ALA A 161 10.39 1.78 -12.84
CA ALA A 161 10.87 2.58 -11.71
C ALA A 161 11.02 4.01 -12.23
N PRO A 162 10.54 5.03 -11.50
CA PRO A 162 10.82 6.41 -11.84
C PRO A 162 12.33 6.66 -11.78
N ASN A 163 12.95 6.85 -12.94
CA ASN A 163 14.36 7.21 -13.03
C ASN A 163 14.46 8.72 -12.85
N LEU A 164 14.23 9.18 -11.61
CA LEU A 164 14.52 10.56 -11.25
C LEU A 164 15.99 10.86 -11.60
N TRP A 165 16.14 11.79 -12.53
CA TRP A 165 17.34 12.32 -13.17
C TRP A 165 18.42 12.88 -12.21
N TRP A 166 18.91 12.08 -11.26
CA TRP A 166 20.15 12.38 -10.54
C TRP A 166 21.20 11.33 -10.93
N PRO A 167 22.44 11.76 -11.26
CA PRO A 167 23.37 10.93 -12.01
C PRO A 167 23.75 9.68 -11.22
N SER A 168 23.38 8.53 -11.78
CA SER A 168 23.87 7.22 -11.39
C SER A 168 25.40 7.20 -11.47
N GLY A 169 26.10 7.31 -10.34
CA GLY A 169 27.52 6.95 -10.14
C GLY A 169 28.61 7.67 -10.96
N ASP A 170 28.30 8.16 -12.15
CA ASP A 170 29.25 8.60 -13.17
C ASP A 170 29.40 10.14 -13.23
N VAL A 171 28.62 10.88 -12.43
CA VAL A 171 28.70 12.36 -12.34
C VAL A 171 28.81 12.82 -10.87
N TYR A 172 29.49 12.05 -10.03
CA TYR A 172 30.01 12.60 -8.79
C TYR A 172 31.26 13.44 -9.13
N ASP A 173 31.08 14.76 -9.32
CA ASP A 173 32.20 15.70 -9.38
C ASP A 173 32.53 16.16 -7.95
N PRO A 174 33.68 15.77 -7.37
CA PRO A 174 34.07 16.17 -6.02
C PRO A 174 34.32 17.68 -5.88
N ARG A 175 34.29 18.46 -6.98
CA ARG A 175 34.36 19.93 -6.95
C ARG A 175 33.01 20.62 -6.78
N ALA A 176 31.91 19.87 -6.88
CA ALA A 176 30.54 20.36 -6.72
C ALA A 176 29.96 20.07 -5.32
N ALA A 177 30.79 19.60 -4.39
CA ALA A 177 30.47 19.52 -2.98
C ALA A 177 31.05 20.75 -2.27
N ASP A 178 30.17 21.55 -1.67
CA ASP A 178 30.50 22.70 -0.81
C ASP A 178 31.44 22.31 0.36
#